data_AF-A0AAU0WTE7-F1
#
_entry.id   AF-A0AAU0WTE7-F1
#
_cell.length_a   1.000
_cell.length_b   1.000
_cell.length_c   1.000
_cell.angle_alpha   90.00
_cell.angle_beta   90.00
_cell.angle_gamma   90.00
#
_symmetry.space_group_name_H-M   'P 1'
#
loop_
_entity.id
_entity.type
_entity.pdbx_description
1 polymer ?
#
loop_
_entity_poly.entity_id
_entity_poly.type
_entity_poly.pdbx_seq_one_letter_code
_entity_poly.pdbx_strand_id
1 'polypeptide(L)' 'MAPPGTKTYNTQTANVIPVRGTSATTYIYAGDRWNADDLGSSLLVWLPLTLSGTTVTVGW' A
#
# COMPACT_ATOMS: atom_id res chain seq x y z
N MET A 1 -1.20 -8.97 0.26
CA MET A 1 0.20 -9.22 -0.05
C MET A 1 0.45 -8.83 -1.49
N ALA A 2 1.55 -8.12 -1.73
CA ALA A 2 2.05 -7.89 -3.08
C ALA A 2 2.71 -9.18 -3.61
N PRO A 3 2.85 -9.35 -4.94
CA PRO A 3 3.53 -10.50 -5.51
C PRO A 3 4.96 -10.66 -4.96
N PRO A 4 5.42 -11.89 -4.67
CA PRO A 4 6.79 -12.15 -4.25
C PRO A 4 7.83 -11.54 -5.20
N GLY A 5 8.98 -11.12 -4.67
CA GLY A 5 10.06 -10.50 -5.46
C GLY A 5 9.86 -9.00 -5.76
N THR A 6 8.65 -8.47 -5.67
CA THR A 6 8.39 -7.03 -5.90
C THR A 6 8.92 -6.12 -4.80
N LYS A 7 9.26 -6.67 -3.62
CA LYS A 7 9.57 -5.92 -2.39
C LYS A 7 8.45 -4.93 -2.05
N THR A 8 7.20 -5.41 -2.12
CA THR A 8 5.99 -4.59 -1.97
C THR A 8 6.00 -3.40 -2.94
N TYR A 9 6.29 -3.66 -4.22
CA TYR A 9 6.48 -2.63 -5.25
C TYR A 9 7.59 -1.60 -4.93
N ASN A 10 8.68 -2.08 -4.32
CA ASN A 10 9.79 -1.28 -3.81
C ASN A 10 9.31 -0.19 -2.83
N THR A 11 8.53 -0.61 -1.83
CA THR A 11 8.01 0.27 -0.76
C THR A 11 8.02 -0.45 0.58
N GLN A 12 7.99 0.31 1.67
CA GLN A 12 7.76 -0.16 3.03
C GLN A 12 6.38 0.31 3.49
N THR A 13 5.58 -0.59 4.08
CA THR A 13 4.23 -0.25 4.57
C THR A 13 4.28 0.84 5.64
N ALA A 14 3.53 1.91 5.43
CA ALA A 14 3.32 2.98 6.40
C ALA A 14 1.93 2.90 7.03
N ASN A 15 0.88 2.70 6.22
CA ASN A 15 -0.51 2.67 6.69
C ASN A 15 -1.43 1.84 5.76
N VAL A 16 -2.59 1.45 6.29
CA VAL A 16 -3.76 0.99 5.53
C VAL A 16 -4.93 1.90 5.89
N ILE A 17 -5.39 2.68 4.91
CA ILE A 17 -6.36 3.75 5.13
C ILE A 17 -7.74 3.26 4.69
N PRO A 18 -8.73 3.16 5.60
CA PRO A 18 -10.10 2.83 5.23
C PRO A 18 -10.80 4.04 4.60
N VAL A 19 -11.37 3.84 3.42
CA VAL A 19 -12.25 4.80 2.74
C VAL A 19 -13.68 4.31 2.89
N ARG A 20 -14.44 4.98 3.75
CA ARG A 20 -15.83 4.61 4.07
C ARG A 20 -16.79 5.27 3.06
N GLY A 21 -17.37 4.46 2.18
CA GLY A 21 -18.49 4.86 1.32
C GLY A 21 -19.84 4.52 1.96
N THR A 22 -20.92 4.90 1.29
CA THR A 22 -22.29 4.60 1.73
C THR A 22 -22.69 3.13 1.55
N SER A 23 -22.07 2.42 0.60
CA SER A 23 -22.37 1.01 0.30
C SER A 23 -21.29 0.03 0.75
N ALA A 24 -20.03 0.48 0.87
CA ALA A 24 -18.90 -0.37 1.24
C ALA A 24 -17.75 0.45 1.81
N THR A 25 -16.85 -0.21 2.56
CA THR A 25 -15.53 0.33 2.91
C THR A 25 -14.49 -0.25 1.95
N THR A 26 -13.74 0.60 1.27
CA THR A 26 -12.56 0.22 0.51
C THR A 26 -11.30 0.61 1.28
N TYR A 27 -10.15 0.12 0.85
CA TYR A 27 -8.89 0.35 1.56
C TYR A 27 -7.81 0.81 0.60
N ILE A 28 -6.98 1.75 1.06
CA ILE A 28 -5.79 2.21 0.36
C ILE A 28 -4.58 1.69 1.14
N TYR A 29 -3.71 0.98 0.45
CA TYR A 29 -2.34 0.74 0.90
C TYR A 29 -1.52 2.02 0.73
N ALA A 30 -0.82 2.46 1.77
CA ALA A 30 0.16 3.54 1.69
C ALA A 30 1.54 3.02 2.11
N GLY A 31 2.52 3.19 1.23
CA GLY A 31 3.90 2.82 1.49
C GLY A 31 4.91 3.89 1.07
N ASP A 32 6.02 3.93 1.81
CA ASP A 32 7.16 4.79 1.55
C ASP A 32 8.17 4.07 0.67
N ARG A 33 8.59 4.71 -0.41
CA ARG A 33 9.79 4.36 -1.15
C ARG A 33 10.92 5.26 -0.66
N TRP A 34 11.58 4.80 0.40
CA TRP A 34 12.68 5.51 1.03
C TRP A 34 13.84 5.74 0.07
N ASN A 35 14.33 6.98 0.06
CA ASN A 35 15.65 7.33 -0.44
C ASN A 35 16.54 7.65 0.77
N ALA A 36 17.43 6.73 1.14
CA ALA A 36 18.24 6.88 2.35
C ALA A 36 19.27 8.02 2.25
N ASP A 37 19.69 8.38 1.03
CA ASP A 37 20.68 9.44 0.79
C ASP A 37 20.05 10.84 0.78
N ASP A 38 18.74 10.92 0.60
CA ASP A 38 17.95 12.15 0.67
C ASP A 38 16.51 11.82 1.09
N LEU A 39 16.29 11.80 2.41
CA LEU A 39 15.00 11.43 2.99
C LEU A 39 13.86 12.32 2.49
N GLY A 40 14.14 13.60 2.16
CA GLY A 40 13.14 14.56 1.69
C GLY A 40 12.58 14.25 0.31
N SER A 41 13.32 13.52 -0.53
CA SER A 41 12.85 13.06 -1.85
C SER A 41 12.23 11.66 -1.85
N SER A 42 12.06 11.05 -0.68
CA SER A 42 11.34 9.77 -0.56
C SER A 42 9.93 9.88 -1.13
N LEU A 43 9.52 8.89 -1.91
CA LEU A 43 8.24 8.92 -2.61
C LEU A 43 7.17 8.16 -1.83
N LEU A 44 5.93 8.64 -1.93
CA LEU A 44 4.75 7.92 -1.45
C LEU A 44 4.14 7.11 -2.59
N VAL A 45 3.83 5.85 -2.32
CA VAL A 45 3.17 4.95 -3.27
C VAL A 45 1.87 4.46 -2.66
N TRP A 46 0.76 4.84 -3.27
CA TRP A 46 -0.58 4.51 -2.79
C TRP A 46 -1.29 3.62 -3.79
N LEU A 47 -1.81 2.50 -3.33
CA LEU A 47 -2.44 1.48 -4.18
C LEU A 47 -3.75 0.98 -3.57
N PRO A 48 -4.71 0.50 -4.38
CA PRO A 48 -5.87 -0.20 -3.87
C PRO A 48 -5.45 -1.44 -3.07
N LEU A 49 -6.09 -1.65 -1.93
CA LEU A 49 -5.96 -2.87 -1.14
C LEU A 49 -7.31 -3.60 -1.11
N THR A 50 -7.28 -4.88 -1.46
CA THR A 50 -8.45 -5.76 -1.43
C THR A 50 -8.35 -6.75 -0.28
N LEU A 51 -9.45 -6.95 0.43
CA LEU A 51 -9.61 -7.95 1.47
C LEU A 51 -10.65 -8.98 1.02
N SER A 52 -10.31 -10.27 1.09
CA SER A 52 -11.24 -11.38 0.86
C SER A 52 -11.02 -12.45 1.93
N GLY A 53 -11.90 -12.51 2.91
CA GLY A 53 -11.70 -13.31 4.13
C GLY A 53 -10.43 -12.86 4.87
N THR A 54 -9.49 -13.78 5.05
CA THR A 54 -8.15 -13.51 5.63
C THR A 54 -7.09 -13.18 4.58
N THR A 55 -7.47 -13.14 3.30
CA THR A 55 -6.55 -12.84 2.21
C THR A 55 -6.52 -11.34 1.95
N VAL A 56 -5.31 -10.78 1.98
CA VAL A 56 -5.03 -9.41 1.58
C VAL A 56 -4.40 -9.44 0.19
N THR A 57 -4.76 -8.52 -0.70
CA THR A 57 -4.08 -8.32 -1.99
C THR A 57 -3.79 -6.83 -2.18
N VAL A 58 -2.55 -6.51 -2.60
CA VAL A 58 -2.18 -5.16 -3.04
C VAL A 58 -1.75 -5.30 -4.48
N GLY A 59 -2.56 -4.81 -5.40
CA GLY A 59 -2.35 -4.91 -6.85
C GLY A 59 -1.92 -3.57 -7.44
N TRP A 60 -1.00 -3.61 -8.39
CA TRP A 60 -0.75 -2.52 -9.33
C TRP A 60 -1.63 -2.71 -10.57
#